data_AF-A0A0K2RAF1-F1
#
_entry.id   AF-A0A0K2RAF1-F1
#
_cell.length_a   1.000
_cell.length_b   1.000
_cell.length_c   1.000
_cell.angle_alpha   90.00
_cell.angle_beta   90.00
_cell.angle_gamma   90.00
#
_symmetry.space_group_name_H-M   'P 1'
#
loop_
_entity.id
_entity.type
_entity.pdbx_description
1 polymer ?
#
loop_
_entity_poly.entity_id
_entity_poly.type
_entity_poly.pdbx_seq_one_letter_code
_entity_poly.pdbx_strand_id
1 'polypeptide(L)'
;MGEVTYNAEAIHEKFHDLAELRAFARKQIAHWDRIRQESFEMKAEYVEGGGPMIWSYTNHVVELMRTVLDLSAQNRMIIAVPLIRLVVENAMTSIWLYLEPSNARAVIHEGFRLRKAAVENIIETGSDSVDKSQVDEIKQVLDEFADSDLPGGRHFEQRCRQIFDGLPVYCSWRVMSSFSHAGMAMGDFYLAETETAPGLAFRPDAELESHEAWLGTAVCMLLASLKACNEIDGKGSLRAQVERAAKKMGITLNFAAA
;
A
#
# COMPACT_ATOMS: atom_id res chain seq x y z
N MET A 1 6.09 -25.46 15.34
CA MET A 1 5.59 -24.42 16.27
C MET A 1 5.71 -23.12 15.50
N GLY A 2 4.57 -22.63 14.97
CA GLY A 2 4.56 -21.42 14.15
C GLY A 2 4.83 -20.20 15.00
N GLU A 3 5.78 -19.36 14.57
CA GLU A 3 5.86 -17.99 15.04
C GLU A 3 4.53 -17.30 14.71
N VAL A 4 3.98 -16.60 15.69
CA VAL A 4 2.69 -15.92 15.56
C VAL A 4 2.87 -14.71 14.65
N THR A 5 2.39 -14.82 13.42
CA THR A 5 2.39 -13.71 12.45
C THR A 5 1.13 -12.86 12.66
N TYR A 6 1.35 -11.65 13.14
CA TYR A 6 0.38 -10.55 13.35
C TYR A 6 -0.68 -10.80 14.44
N ASN A 7 -0.36 -10.34 15.66
CA ASN A 7 -1.34 -10.23 16.74
C ASN A 7 -1.86 -8.77 16.81
N ALA A 8 -3.16 -8.57 16.65
CA ALA A 8 -3.80 -7.28 16.90
C ALA A 8 -3.69 -6.85 18.38
N GLU A 9 -3.37 -7.80 19.27
CA GLU A 9 -3.02 -7.56 20.68
C GLU A 9 -1.54 -7.22 20.91
N ALA A 10 -0.76 -6.95 19.86
CA ALA A 10 0.55 -6.33 20.03
C ALA A 10 0.36 -4.88 20.49
N ILE A 11 -0.09 -4.71 21.73
CA ILE A 11 0.26 -3.57 22.58
C ILE A 11 1.78 -3.54 22.51
N HIS A 12 2.32 -2.65 21.68
CA HIS A 12 3.74 -2.61 21.40
C HIS A 12 4.46 -2.32 22.72
N GLU A 13 5.03 -3.33 23.38
CA GLU A 13 5.76 -3.18 24.65
C GLU A 13 6.86 -2.11 24.60
N LYS A 14 7.29 -1.72 23.38
CA LYS A 14 8.36 -0.76 23.09
C LYS A 14 7.89 0.63 22.64
N PHE A 15 6.60 0.83 22.38
CA PHE A 15 6.02 2.12 22.04
C PHE A 15 4.95 2.42 23.07
N HIS A 16 5.21 3.42 23.90
CA HIS A 16 4.35 3.74 25.04
C HIS A 16 3.13 4.58 24.65
N ASP A 17 3.18 5.23 23.48
CA ASP A 17 2.07 6.00 22.93
C ASP A 17 2.17 6.21 21.41
N LEU A 18 1.12 6.84 20.85
CA LEU A 18 1.05 7.28 19.45
C LEU A 18 2.12 8.32 19.06
N ALA A 19 2.58 9.15 19.99
CA ALA A 19 3.59 10.17 19.70
C ALA A 19 4.94 9.52 19.39
N GLU A 20 5.34 8.49 20.15
CA GLU A 20 6.55 7.71 19.92
C GLU A 20 6.49 6.97 18.57
N LEU A 21 5.35 6.36 18.25
CA LEU A 21 5.17 5.64 16.98
C LEU A 21 5.23 6.59 15.78
N ARG A 22 4.58 7.77 15.88
CA ARG A 22 4.68 8.83 14.86
C ARG A 22 6.10 9.33 14.69
N ALA A 23 6.80 9.61 15.80
CA ALA A 23 8.19 10.07 15.76
C ALA A 23 9.11 9.03 15.12
N PHE A 24 8.90 7.75 15.44
CA PHE A 24 9.63 6.65 14.82
C PHE A 24 9.40 6.55 13.32
N ALA A 25 8.16 6.64 12.85
CA ALA A 25 7.83 6.66 11.43
C ALA A 25 8.48 7.83 10.70
N ARG A 26 8.37 9.05 11.25
CA ARG A 26 9.02 10.26 10.71
C ARG A 26 10.53 10.09 10.60
N LYS A 27 11.17 9.43 11.57
CA LYS A 27 12.60 9.11 11.50
C LYS A 27 12.94 8.20 10.31
N GLN A 28 12.11 7.22 9.99
CA GLN A 28 12.36 6.33 8.84
C GLN A 28 12.20 7.09 7.52
N ILE A 29 11.16 7.92 7.42
CA ILE A 29 10.95 8.82 6.26
C ILE A 29 12.13 9.77 6.09
N ALA A 30 12.63 10.38 7.17
CA ALA A 30 13.78 11.27 7.11
C ALA A 30 15.10 10.56 6.72
N HIS A 31 15.20 9.25 6.94
CA HIS A 31 16.33 8.45 6.43
C HIS A 31 16.17 8.18 4.93
N TRP A 32 14.97 7.79 4.50
CA TRP A 32 14.64 7.66 3.08
C TRP A 32 14.93 8.95 2.30
N ASP A 33 14.51 10.10 2.83
CA ASP A 33 14.72 11.41 2.21
C ASP A 33 16.18 11.77 1.95
N ARG A 34 17.09 11.32 2.83
CA ARG A 34 18.52 11.52 2.65
C ARG A 34 19.07 10.61 1.57
N ILE A 35 18.69 9.34 1.59
CA ILE A 35 19.23 8.33 0.67
C ILE A 35 18.72 8.54 -0.76
N ARG A 36 17.47 8.99 -0.96
CA ARG A 36 16.94 9.25 -2.31
C ARG A 36 17.61 10.43 -3.03
N GLN A 37 18.41 11.23 -2.33
CA GLN A 37 19.21 12.30 -2.96
C GLN A 37 20.49 11.76 -3.60
N GLU A 38 20.89 10.54 -3.25
CA GLU A 38 22.04 9.85 -3.82
C GLU A 38 21.64 9.11 -5.11
N SER A 39 22.63 8.67 -5.89
CA SER A 39 22.35 7.85 -7.07
C SER A 39 21.84 6.46 -6.63
N PHE A 40 20.63 6.14 -7.06
CA PHE A 40 20.05 4.81 -6.92
C PHE A 40 20.59 3.88 -8.00
N GLU A 41 21.28 2.83 -7.59
CA GLU A 41 21.91 1.85 -8.50
C GLU A 41 21.12 0.56 -8.46
N MET A 42 20.15 0.42 -9.35
CA MET A 42 19.31 -0.77 -9.40
C MET A 42 20.11 -1.99 -9.86
N LYS A 43 19.96 -3.12 -9.16
CA LYS A 43 20.55 -4.40 -9.56
C LYS A 43 19.99 -4.85 -10.93
N ALA A 44 20.86 -5.42 -11.77
CA ALA A 44 20.57 -5.70 -13.18
C ALA A 44 19.31 -6.53 -13.40
N GLU A 45 19.07 -7.54 -12.55
CA GLU A 45 17.92 -8.44 -12.64
C GLU A 45 16.56 -7.74 -12.36
N TYR A 46 16.57 -6.52 -11.83
CA TYR A 46 15.35 -5.73 -11.58
C TYR A 46 15.14 -4.58 -12.57
N VAL A 47 16.14 -4.25 -13.41
CA VAL A 47 16.10 -3.07 -14.31
C VAL A 47 14.98 -3.16 -15.35
N GLU A 48 14.87 -4.29 -16.03
CA GLU A 48 13.87 -4.50 -17.10
C GLU A 48 12.54 -5.08 -16.59
N GLY A 49 12.38 -5.21 -15.27
CA GLY A 49 11.24 -5.87 -14.62
C GLY A 49 10.59 -5.06 -13.51
N GLY A 50 10.42 -5.68 -12.34
CA GLY A 50 9.72 -5.09 -11.19
C GLY A 50 10.38 -3.87 -10.56
N GLY A 51 11.67 -3.61 -10.83
CA GLY A 51 12.47 -2.61 -10.12
C GLY A 51 11.93 -1.18 -10.18
N PRO A 52 11.65 -0.61 -11.37
CA PRO A 52 11.06 0.74 -11.48
C PRO A 52 9.72 0.87 -10.76
N MET A 53 8.92 -0.20 -10.73
CA MET A 53 7.65 -0.23 -9.99
C MET A 53 7.85 -0.30 -8.49
N ILE A 54 8.75 -1.16 -7.98
CA ILE A 54 9.11 -1.23 -6.55
C ILE A 54 9.60 0.14 -6.06
N TRP A 55 10.46 0.80 -6.84
CA TRP A 55 10.93 2.16 -6.53
C TRP A 55 9.77 3.16 -6.47
N SER A 56 8.89 3.15 -7.48
CA SER A 56 7.75 4.06 -7.56
C SER A 56 6.75 3.85 -6.43
N TYR A 57 6.41 2.60 -6.13
CA TYR A 57 5.52 2.22 -5.03
C TYR A 57 6.10 2.56 -3.67
N THR A 58 7.41 2.37 -3.48
CA THR A 58 8.07 2.77 -2.23
C THR A 58 8.05 4.28 -2.02
N ASN A 59 8.27 5.07 -3.07
CA ASN A 59 8.10 6.52 -2.98
C ASN A 59 6.64 6.88 -2.63
N HIS A 60 5.66 6.24 -3.27
CA HIS A 60 4.26 6.51 -2.98
C HIS A 60 3.86 6.11 -1.56
N VAL A 61 4.34 4.98 -1.05
CA VAL A 61 4.19 4.56 0.35
C VAL A 61 4.72 5.63 1.30
N VAL A 62 5.89 6.21 1.02
CA VAL A 62 6.47 7.26 1.86
C VAL A 62 5.59 8.53 1.85
N GLU A 63 5.10 8.97 0.68
CA GLU A 63 4.22 10.14 0.58
C GLU A 63 2.86 9.92 1.27
N LEU A 64 2.26 8.74 1.09
CA LEU A 64 1.04 8.34 1.79
C LEU A 64 1.27 8.35 3.30
N MET A 65 2.40 7.81 3.76
CA MET A 65 2.70 7.74 5.17
C MET A 65 2.87 9.12 5.81
N ARG A 66 3.43 10.11 5.09
CA ARG A 66 3.45 11.51 5.57
C ARG A 66 2.04 12.01 5.87
N THR A 67 1.12 11.78 4.94
CA THR A 67 -0.28 12.19 5.10
C THR A 67 -0.97 11.43 6.22
N VAL A 68 -0.74 10.11 6.34
CA VAL A 68 -1.25 9.29 7.45
C VAL A 68 -0.77 9.84 8.80
N LEU A 69 0.49 10.25 8.90
CA LEU A 69 1.05 10.81 10.13
C LEU A 69 0.43 12.16 10.50
N ASP A 70 0.11 12.99 9.51
CA ASP A 70 -0.53 14.29 9.74
C ASP A 70 -2.00 14.14 10.14
N LEU A 71 -2.72 13.18 9.56
CA LEU A 71 -4.09 12.83 9.97
C LEU A 71 -4.11 12.19 11.36
N SER A 72 -3.17 11.29 11.64
CA SER A 72 -2.96 10.68 12.94
C SER A 72 -2.64 11.72 14.03
N ALA A 73 -1.88 12.77 13.71
CA ALA A 73 -1.64 13.91 14.60
C ALA A 73 -2.91 14.65 15.02
N GLN A 74 -3.95 14.62 14.18
CA GLN A 74 -5.21 15.32 14.35
C GLN A 74 -6.35 14.41 14.82
N ASN A 75 -6.06 13.17 15.24
CA ASN A 75 -7.04 12.14 15.57
C ASN A 75 -8.03 11.80 14.42
N ARG A 76 -7.59 11.94 13.16
CA ARG A 76 -8.44 11.73 11.96
C ARG A 76 -8.22 10.36 11.31
N MET A 77 -8.20 9.29 12.12
CA MET A 77 -7.86 7.96 11.62
C MET A 77 -8.88 7.34 10.68
N ILE A 78 -10.18 7.66 10.83
CA ILE A 78 -11.22 7.24 9.88
C ILE A 78 -10.84 7.66 8.44
N ILE A 79 -10.30 8.87 8.30
CA ILE A 79 -9.85 9.43 7.00
C ILE A 79 -8.48 8.85 6.60
N ALA A 80 -7.64 8.49 7.57
CA ALA A 80 -6.32 7.92 7.30
C ALA A 80 -6.39 6.46 6.82
N VAL A 81 -7.38 5.66 7.27
CA VAL A 81 -7.47 4.23 6.94
C VAL A 81 -7.48 3.95 5.43
N PRO A 82 -8.22 4.69 4.58
CA PRO A 82 -8.10 4.55 3.13
C PRO A 82 -6.68 4.77 2.59
N LEU A 83 -5.90 5.66 3.20
CA LEU A 83 -4.50 5.86 2.82
C LEU A 83 -3.61 4.72 3.33
N ILE A 84 -3.88 4.21 4.53
CA ILE A 84 -3.19 3.03 5.09
C ILE A 84 -3.43 1.80 4.21
N ARG A 85 -4.64 1.64 3.68
CA ARG A 85 -4.96 0.61 2.69
C ARG A 85 -4.05 0.71 1.46
N LEU A 86 -3.85 1.93 0.93
CA LEU A 86 -2.95 2.15 -0.19
C LEU A 86 -1.49 1.88 0.19
N VAL A 87 -1.07 2.22 1.41
CA VAL A 87 0.26 1.85 1.93
C VAL A 87 0.45 0.34 1.92
N VAL A 88 -0.51 -0.42 2.44
CA VAL A 88 -0.50 -1.89 2.45
C VAL A 88 -0.43 -2.44 1.01
N GLU A 89 -1.27 -1.94 0.12
CA GLU A 89 -1.37 -2.43 -1.26
C GLU A 89 -0.08 -2.21 -2.05
N ASN A 90 0.51 -1.02 -1.95
CA ASN A 90 1.78 -0.68 -2.60
C ASN A 90 2.97 -1.45 -1.98
N ALA A 91 3.00 -1.62 -0.66
CA ALA A 91 4.05 -2.39 0.01
C ALA A 91 3.98 -3.88 -0.39
N MET A 92 2.80 -4.50 -0.31
CA MET A 92 2.62 -5.91 -0.68
C MET A 92 2.87 -6.16 -2.17
N THR A 93 2.47 -5.24 -3.04
CA THR A 93 2.80 -5.33 -4.48
C THR A 93 4.31 -5.19 -4.70
N SER A 94 5.00 -4.32 -3.95
CA SER A 94 6.47 -4.22 -4.00
C SER A 94 7.16 -5.52 -3.58
N ILE A 95 6.68 -6.18 -2.52
CA ILE A 95 7.21 -7.47 -2.06
C ILE A 95 6.97 -8.54 -3.13
N TRP A 96 5.77 -8.57 -3.72
CA TRP A 96 5.43 -9.52 -4.78
C TRP A 96 6.32 -9.39 -6.02
N LEU A 97 6.58 -8.15 -6.45
CA LEU A 97 7.50 -7.86 -7.55
C LEU A 97 8.97 -8.11 -7.19
N TYR A 98 9.34 -7.96 -5.90
CA TYR A 98 10.67 -8.30 -5.44
C TYR A 98 10.92 -9.82 -5.51
N LEU A 99 9.93 -10.62 -5.09
CA LEU A 99 10.03 -12.08 -5.11
C LEU A 99 10.08 -12.64 -6.53
N GLU A 100 9.34 -12.04 -7.46
CA GLU A 100 9.31 -12.46 -8.86
C GLU A 100 9.19 -11.22 -9.77
N PRO A 101 10.32 -10.68 -10.26
CA PRO A 101 10.35 -9.44 -11.05
C PRO A 101 9.57 -9.52 -12.36
N SER A 102 9.41 -10.72 -12.94
CA SER A 102 8.65 -10.89 -14.19
C SER A 102 7.15 -10.61 -14.02
N ASN A 103 6.64 -10.66 -12.79
CA ASN A 103 5.26 -10.29 -12.43
C ASN A 103 4.91 -8.83 -12.78
N ALA A 104 5.93 -8.00 -13.00
CA ALA A 104 5.80 -6.66 -13.55
C ALA A 104 4.88 -6.59 -14.78
N ARG A 105 4.97 -7.61 -15.66
CA ARG A 105 4.16 -7.69 -16.88
C ARG A 105 2.66 -7.69 -16.60
N ALA A 106 2.23 -8.38 -15.54
CA ALA A 106 0.82 -8.43 -15.16
C ALA A 106 0.30 -7.06 -14.67
N VAL A 107 1.14 -6.31 -13.96
CA VAL A 107 0.81 -4.95 -13.49
C VAL A 107 0.69 -3.99 -14.66
N ILE A 108 1.66 -4.03 -15.58
CA ILE A 108 1.69 -3.16 -16.76
C ILE A 108 0.47 -3.45 -17.66
N HIS A 109 0.21 -4.73 -17.95
CA HIS A 109 -0.94 -5.15 -18.73
C HIS A 109 -2.26 -4.67 -18.12
N GLU A 110 -2.46 -4.87 -16.80
CA GLU A 110 -3.67 -4.40 -16.13
C GLU A 110 -3.80 -2.87 -16.15
N GLY A 111 -2.69 -2.15 -16.00
CA GLY A 111 -2.64 -0.69 -16.12
C GLY A 111 -3.12 -0.21 -17.49
N PHE A 112 -2.64 -0.81 -18.58
CA PHE A 112 -3.10 -0.51 -19.93
C PHE A 112 -4.56 -0.92 -20.16
N ARG A 113 -4.99 -2.08 -19.64
CA ARG A 113 -6.39 -2.53 -19.73
C ARG A 113 -7.35 -1.53 -19.07
N LEU A 114 -7.02 -1.06 -17.87
CA LEU A 114 -7.82 -0.06 -17.15
C LEU A 114 -7.80 1.29 -17.86
N ARG A 115 -6.66 1.71 -18.38
CA ARG A 115 -6.54 2.96 -19.16
C ARG A 115 -7.39 2.91 -20.42
N LYS A 116 -7.35 1.80 -21.16
CA LYS A 116 -8.19 1.57 -22.33
C LYS A 116 -9.67 1.74 -22.00
N ALA A 117 -10.15 1.02 -20.98
CA ALA A 117 -11.54 1.08 -20.54
C ALA A 117 -11.95 2.50 -20.11
N ALA A 118 -11.06 3.24 -19.43
CA ALA A 118 -11.32 4.63 -19.06
C ALA A 118 -11.47 5.54 -20.28
N VAL A 119 -10.60 5.41 -21.28
CA VAL A 119 -10.69 6.19 -22.53
C VAL A 119 -11.94 5.83 -23.31
N GLU A 120 -12.27 4.54 -23.43
CA GLU A 120 -13.50 4.07 -24.09
C GLU A 120 -14.75 4.66 -23.41
N ASN A 121 -14.83 4.63 -22.08
CA ASN A 121 -15.94 5.23 -21.33
C ASN A 121 -16.04 6.74 -21.58
N ILE A 122 -14.93 7.47 -21.68
CA ILE A 122 -14.95 8.91 -21.96
C ILE A 122 -15.49 9.17 -23.38
N ILE A 123 -15.09 8.39 -24.37
CA ILE A 123 -15.59 8.50 -25.75
C ILE A 123 -17.11 8.24 -25.78
N GLU A 124 -17.60 7.24 -25.04
CA GLU A 124 -19.03 6.93 -24.95
C GLU A 124 -19.86 8.08 -24.37
N THR A 125 -19.27 8.96 -23.55
CA THR A 125 -19.97 10.17 -23.06
C THR A 125 -20.11 11.28 -24.11
N GLY A 126 -19.51 11.11 -25.29
CA GLY A 126 -19.47 12.14 -26.34
C GLY A 126 -18.47 13.26 -26.06
N SER A 127 -17.47 13.03 -25.21
CA SER A 127 -16.40 14.00 -24.94
C SER A 127 -15.36 14.01 -26.06
N ASP A 128 -15.05 15.19 -26.60
CA ASP A 128 -13.99 15.40 -27.60
C ASP A 128 -12.58 15.48 -27.00
N SER A 129 -12.43 15.25 -25.68
CA SER A 129 -11.14 15.34 -24.98
C SER A 129 -10.17 14.21 -25.30
N VAL A 130 -10.67 13.11 -25.87
CA VAL A 130 -9.89 11.91 -26.23
C VAL A 130 -10.40 11.39 -27.57
N ASP A 131 -9.49 10.86 -28.38
CA ASP A 131 -9.80 10.30 -29.70
C ASP A 131 -9.61 8.77 -29.71
N LYS A 132 -10.30 8.10 -30.62
CA LYS A 132 -10.19 6.65 -30.86
C LYS A 132 -8.76 6.22 -31.19
N SER A 133 -7.95 7.09 -31.77
CA SER A 133 -6.51 6.84 -31.98
C SER A 133 -5.79 6.45 -30.68
N GLN A 134 -6.12 7.06 -29.54
CA GLN A 134 -5.53 6.69 -28.24
C GLN A 134 -5.94 5.29 -27.78
N VAL A 135 -7.16 4.87 -28.09
CA VAL A 135 -7.62 3.50 -27.80
C VAL A 135 -6.82 2.50 -28.65
N ASP A 136 -6.57 2.82 -29.91
CA ASP A 136 -5.84 1.94 -30.82
C ASP A 136 -4.35 1.86 -30.46
N GLU A 137 -3.72 2.95 -30.01
CA GLU A 137 -2.37 2.92 -29.44
C GLU A 137 -2.29 1.99 -28.21
N ILE A 138 -3.25 2.08 -27.30
CA ILE A 138 -3.27 1.21 -26.11
C ILE A 138 -3.52 -0.26 -26.51
N LYS A 139 -4.37 -0.53 -27.52
CA LYS A 139 -4.59 -1.88 -28.02
C LYS A 139 -3.30 -2.48 -28.59
N GLN A 140 -2.53 -1.72 -29.38
CA GLN A 140 -1.26 -2.21 -29.93
C GLN A 140 -0.30 -2.66 -28.81
N VAL A 141 -0.19 -1.87 -27.73
CA VAL A 141 0.62 -2.26 -26.58
C VAL A 141 0.05 -3.51 -25.90
N LEU A 142 -1.26 -3.63 -25.74
CA LEU A 142 -1.88 -4.82 -25.14
C LEU A 142 -1.69 -6.09 -26.00
N ASP A 143 -1.67 -5.95 -27.32
CA ASP A 143 -1.44 -7.06 -28.25
C ASP A 143 -0.02 -7.65 -28.09
N GLU A 144 0.97 -6.85 -27.66
CA GLU A 144 2.33 -7.35 -27.30
C GLU A 144 2.33 -8.32 -26.11
N PHE A 145 1.25 -8.34 -25.32
CA PHE A 145 1.07 -9.28 -24.21
C PHE A 145 0.24 -10.52 -24.59
N ALA A 146 -0.33 -10.58 -25.80
CA ALA A 146 -1.27 -11.64 -26.20
C ALA A 146 -0.66 -13.05 -26.18
N ASP A 147 0.63 -13.17 -26.51
CA ASP A 147 1.37 -14.44 -26.52
C ASP A 147 2.03 -14.78 -25.17
N SER A 148 1.78 -13.98 -24.13
CA SER A 148 2.40 -14.17 -22.82
C SER A 148 1.47 -14.89 -21.86
N ASP A 149 1.94 -15.97 -21.24
CA ASP A 149 1.35 -16.48 -20.01
C ASP A 149 1.52 -15.42 -18.92
N LEU A 150 0.53 -14.54 -18.80
CA LEU A 150 0.52 -13.52 -17.76
C LEU A 150 0.42 -14.20 -16.40
N PRO A 151 1.34 -13.93 -15.45
CA PRO A 151 1.32 -14.58 -14.16
C PRO A 151 0.00 -14.30 -13.42
N GLY A 152 -0.44 -15.27 -12.62
CA GLY A 152 -1.55 -15.08 -11.68
C GLY A 152 -1.21 -13.96 -10.69
N GLY A 153 -2.21 -13.19 -10.23
CA GLY A 153 -1.93 -11.97 -9.45
C GLY A 153 -2.66 -10.71 -9.93
N ARG A 154 -3.65 -10.86 -10.83
CA ARG A 154 -4.45 -9.72 -11.32
C ARG A 154 -5.14 -9.00 -10.17
N HIS A 155 -5.66 -9.77 -9.21
CA HIS A 155 -6.33 -9.26 -8.03
C HIS A 155 -5.37 -9.19 -6.84
N PHE A 156 -5.54 -8.17 -5.99
CA PHE A 156 -4.69 -7.99 -4.81
C PHE A 156 -4.63 -9.22 -3.90
N GLU A 157 -5.76 -9.91 -3.69
CA GLU A 157 -5.83 -11.18 -2.95
C GLU A 157 -4.85 -12.23 -3.48
N GLN A 158 -4.78 -12.39 -4.81
CA GLN A 158 -3.91 -13.37 -5.44
C GLN A 158 -2.43 -13.07 -5.19
N ARG A 159 -2.05 -11.77 -5.21
CA ARG A 159 -0.68 -11.34 -4.88
C ARG A 159 -0.34 -11.67 -3.43
N CYS A 160 -1.24 -11.33 -2.51
CA CYS A 160 -1.09 -11.67 -1.09
C CYS A 160 -0.95 -13.18 -0.86
N ARG A 161 -1.71 -14.01 -1.59
CA ARG A 161 -1.63 -15.48 -1.46
C ARG A 161 -0.32 -16.08 -1.96
N GLN A 162 0.44 -15.37 -2.79
CA GLN A 162 1.76 -15.80 -3.26
C GLN A 162 2.90 -15.39 -2.33
N ILE A 163 2.62 -14.60 -1.29
CA ILE A 163 3.59 -14.19 -0.29
C ILE A 163 3.32 -15.00 0.98
N PHE A 164 4.37 -15.57 1.57
CA PHE A 164 4.28 -16.25 2.86
C PHE A 164 3.65 -15.31 3.90
N ASP A 165 2.62 -15.80 4.61
CA ASP A 165 1.79 -15.01 5.54
C ASP A 165 1.09 -13.77 4.95
N GLY A 166 0.91 -13.70 3.63
CA GLY A 166 0.21 -12.57 3.00
C GLY A 166 -1.32 -12.61 3.14
N LEU A 167 -1.94 -13.77 3.38
CA LEU A 167 -3.40 -13.88 3.51
C LEU A 167 -3.96 -13.08 4.72
N PRO A 168 -3.38 -13.14 5.94
CA PRO A 168 -3.77 -12.25 7.03
C PRO A 168 -3.72 -10.76 6.68
N VAL A 169 -2.71 -10.35 5.88
CA VAL A 169 -2.58 -8.96 5.41
C VAL A 169 -3.72 -8.60 4.46
N TYR A 170 -4.12 -9.51 3.56
CA TYR A 170 -5.28 -9.32 2.69
C TYR A 170 -6.58 -9.15 3.50
N CYS A 171 -6.81 -9.97 4.53
CA CYS A 171 -7.97 -9.82 5.39
C CYS A 171 -8.03 -8.43 6.04
N SER A 172 -6.89 -7.94 6.53
CA SER A 172 -6.78 -6.59 7.11
C SER A 172 -7.05 -5.50 6.05
N TRP A 173 -6.46 -5.63 4.86
CA TRP A 173 -6.72 -4.73 3.73
C TRP A 173 -8.21 -4.72 3.33
N ARG A 174 -8.87 -5.87 3.39
CA ARG A 174 -10.30 -5.99 3.08
C ARG A 174 -11.16 -5.26 4.10
N VAL A 175 -10.80 -5.30 5.38
CA VAL A 175 -11.44 -4.46 6.41
C VAL A 175 -11.23 -2.98 6.08
N MET A 176 -10.00 -2.55 5.78
CA MET A 176 -9.73 -1.14 5.42
C MET A 176 -10.50 -0.68 4.18
N SER A 177 -10.84 -1.60 3.26
CA SER A 177 -11.62 -1.28 2.06
C SER A 177 -13.05 -0.80 2.37
N SER A 178 -13.64 -1.19 3.50
CA SER A 178 -14.98 -0.70 3.90
C SER A 178 -14.98 0.80 4.23
N PHE A 179 -13.82 1.37 4.54
CA PHE A 179 -13.64 2.78 4.85
C PHE A 179 -13.40 3.64 3.60
N SER A 180 -13.21 3.04 2.43
CA SER A 180 -12.84 3.76 1.19
C SER A 180 -14.04 4.10 0.30
N HIS A 181 -15.22 3.55 0.57
CA HIS A 181 -16.38 3.66 -0.30
C HIS A 181 -17.59 4.16 0.47
N ALA A 182 -18.49 4.87 -0.21
CA ALA A 182 -19.79 5.24 0.33
C ALA A 182 -20.62 3.97 0.59
N GLY A 183 -20.61 3.50 1.82
CA GLY A 183 -21.29 2.28 2.27
C GLY A 183 -21.70 2.39 3.73
N MET A 184 -22.31 1.32 4.25
CA MET A 184 -22.89 1.31 5.61
C MET A 184 -21.87 1.66 6.70
N ALA A 185 -20.62 1.20 6.57
CA ALA A 185 -19.56 1.52 7.52
C ALA A 185 -19.37 3.04 7.72
N MET A 186 -19.52 3.86 6.68
CA MET A 186 -19.44 5.32 6.82
C MET A 186 -20.66 5.90 7.57
N GLY A 187 -21.84 5.31 7.36
CA GLY A 187 -23.04 5.64 8.13
C GLY A 187 -22.83 5.37 9.62
N ASP A 188 -22.26 4.22 9.97
CA ASP A 188 -21.98 3.83 11.36
C ASP A 188 -21.03 4.81 12.07
N PHE A 189 -20.13 5.47 11.32
CA PHE A 189 -19.23 6.48 11.86
C PHE A 189 -19.87 7.86 11.99
N TYR A 190 -20.59 8.31 10.97
CA TYR A 190 -21.03 9.71 10.89
C TYR A 190 -22.49 9.95 11.31
N LEU A 191 -23.27 8.90 11.57
CA LEU A 191 -24.64 9.01 12.06
C LEU A 191 -24.72 8.67 13.55
N ALA A 192 -25.53 9.44 14.27
CA ALA A 192 -25.95 9.19 15.64
C ALA A 192 -27.48 9.14 15.69
N GLU A 193 -28.02 8.28 16.54
CA GLU A 193 -29.45 8.22 16.79
C GLU A 193 -29.90 9.36 17.72
N THR A 194 -31.09 9.89 17.48
CA THR A 194 -31.72 10.90 18.35
C THR A 194 -33.17 10.54 18.66
N GLU A 195 -33.71 11.09 19.74
CA GLU A 195 -35.09 10.79 20.18
C GLU A 195 -36.17 11.46 19.31
N THR A 196 -35.80 12.44 18.48
CA THR A 196 -36.76 13.23 17.68
C THR A 196 -36.75 12.81 16.22
N ALA A 197 -37.93 12.55 15.64
CA ALA A 197 -38.08 12.15 14.24
C ALA A 197 -37.36 13.13 13.26
N PRO A 198 -36.57 12.63 12.28
CA PRO A 198 -36.46 11.24 11.83
C PRO A 198 -35.50 10.35 12.66
N GLY A 199 -34.97 10.85 13.77
CA GLY A 199 -34.16 10.09 14.72
C GLY A 199 -32.68 9.99 14.37
N LEU A 200 -32.16 10.89 13.52
CA LEU A 200 -30.77 10.87 13.07
C LEU A 200 -30.12 12.25 13.21
N ALA A 201 -28.86 12.27 13.66
CA ALA A 201 -27.99 13.43 13.69
C ALA A 201 -26.60 13.09 13.14
N PHE A 202 -25.88 14.13 12.71
CA PHE A 202 -24.48 14.00 12.32
C PHE A 202 -23.58 13.90 13.56
N ARG A 203 -22.60 12.98 13.53
CA ARG A 203 -21.55 12.84 14.54
C ARG A 203 -20.23 13.42 14.01
N PRO A 204 -19.91 14.70 14.31
CA PRO A 204 -18.68 15.34 13.82
C PRO A 204 -17.41 14.76 14.45
N ASP A 205 -17.52 14.28 15.70
CA ASP A 205 -16.40 13.80 16.51
C ASP A 205 -16.28 12.28 16.45
N ALA A 206 -16.56 11.70 15.28
CA ALA A 206 -16.40 10.26 15.07
C ALA A 206 -14.92 9.88 15.18
N GLU A 207 -14.61 8.97 16.09
CA GLU A 207 -13.26 8.46 16.31
C GLU A 207 -13.19 6.98 15.94
N LEU A 208 -11.99 6.55 15.52
CA LEU A 208 -11.73 5.15 15.21
C LEU A 208 -11.06 4.50 16.42
N GLU A 209 -11.66 3.43 16.92
CA GLU A 209 -11.01 2.59 17.92
C GLU A 209 -9.70 2.00 17.40
N SER A 210 -8.78 1.68 18.32
CA SER A 210 -7.51 1.02 17.99
C SER A 210 -6.62 1.82 17.01
N HIS A 211 -6.59 3.16 17.15
CA HIS A 211 -5.72 4.07 16.39
C HIS A 211 -4.28 3.53 16.27
N GLU A 212 -3.71 3.08 17.38
CA GLU A 212 -2.36 2.54 17.47
C GLU A 212 -2.15 1.32 16.58
N ALA A 213 -3.13 0.41 16.51
CA ALA A 213 -3.05 -0.78 15.67
C ALA A 213 -3.00 -0.40 14.19
N TRP A 214 -3.87 0.52 13.74
CA TRP A 214 -3.89 0.98 12.35
C TRP A 214 -2.60 1.70 11.96
N LEU A 215 -2.11 2.59 12.82
CA LEU A 215 -0.85 3.28 12.60
C LEU A 215 0.31 2.28 12.61
N GLY A 216 0.31 1.30 13.51
CA GLY A 216 1.27 0.22 13.59
C GLY A 216 1.33 -0.58 12.29
N THR A 217 0.18 -0.95 11.72
CA THR A 217 0.12 -1.59 10.40
C THR A 217 0.80 -0.76 9.33
N ALA A 218 0.48 0.54 9.26
CA ALA A 218 1.06 1.44 8.27
C ALA A 218 2.59 1.55 8.42
N VAL A 219 3.09 1.61 9.65
CA VAL A 219 4.53 1.64 9.95
C VAL A 219 5.21 0.33 9.55
N CYS A 220 4.61 -0.82 9.83
CA CYS A 220 5.13 -2.12 9.40
C CYS A 220 5.23 -2.21 7.87
N MET A 221 4.20 -1.74 7.16
CA MET A 221 4.18 -1.73 5.69
C MET A 221 5.15 -0.72 5.09
N LEU A 222 5.36 0.45 5.72
CA LEU A 222 6.45 1.37 5.37
C LEU A 222 7.79 0.65 5.43
N LEU A 223 8.10 -0.02 6.55
CA LEU A 223 9.36 -0.74 6.72
C LEU A 223 9.53 -1.87 5.70
N ALA A 224 8.45 -2.60 5.40
CA ALA A 224 8.46 -3.66 4.41
C ALA A 224 8.75 -3.11 3.00
N SER A 225 8.13 -1.99 2.61
CA SER A 225 8.39 -1.34 1.32
C SER A 225 9.83 -0.82 1.23
N LEU A 226 10.32 -0.17 2.30
CA LEU A 226 11.71 0.28 2.36
C LEU A 226 12.70 -0.89 2.26
N LYS A 227 12.38 -2.04 2.88
CA LYS A 227 13.18 -3.26 2.72
C LYS A 227 13.18 -3.73 1.27
N ALA A 228 12.01 -3.91 0.66
CA ALA A 228 11.90 -4.41 -0.72
C ALA A 228 12.71 -3.53 -1.68
N CYS A 229 12.61 -2.21 -1.51
CA CYS A 229 13.40 -1.26 -2.28
C CYS A 229 14.91 -1.36 -2.01
N ASN A 230 15.31 -1.58 -0.76
CA ASN A 230 16.72 -1.79 -0.41
C ASN A 230 17.29 -3.08 -1.02
N GLU A 231 16.49 -4.13 -1.13
CA GLU A 231 16.96 -5.41 -1.70
C GLU A 231 17.25 -5.31 -3.20
N ILE A 232 16.64 -4.36 -3.91
CA ILE A 232 16.91 -4.11 -5.33
C ILE A 232 17.98 -3.02 -5.57
N ASP A 233 18.41 -2.34 -4.50
CA ASP A 233 19.53 -1.38 -4.52
C ASP A 233 20.86 -2.13 -4.46
N GLY A 234 21.76 -1.86 -5.41
CA GLY A 234 23.10 -2.41 -5.49
C GLY A 234 24.00 -1.97 -4.33
N LYS A 235 23.74 -0.80 -3.73
CA LYS A 235 24.48 -0.29 -2.57
C LYS A 235 23.94 -0.83 -1.25
N GLY A 236 22.65 -1.16 -1.19
CA GLY A 236 21.97 -1.58 0.03
C GLY A 236 21.99 -0.50 1.12
N SER A 237 21.83 0.77 0.74
CA SER A 237 22.07 1.94 1.60
C SER A 237 21.15 2.02 2.84
N LEU A 238 20.00 1.35 2.81
CA LEU A 238 19.02 1.32 3.91
C LEU A 238 19.15 0.10 4.82
N ARG A 239 19.96 -0.91 4.46
CA ARG A 239 19.97 -2.23 5.11
C ARG A 239 20.04 -2.15 6.64
N ALA A 240 21.08 -1.52 7.16
CA ALA A 240 21.31 -1.43 8.60
C ALA A 240 20.22 -0.61 9.33
N GLN A 241 19.62 0.37 8.65
CA GLN A 241 18.53 1.16 9.22
C GLN A 241 17.23 0.36 9.28
N VAL A 242 16.86 -0.34 8.21
CA VAL A 242 15.67 -1.19 8.14
C VAL A 242 15.75 -2.33 9.15
N GLU A 243 16.90 -3.01 9.27
CA GLU A 243 17.09 -4.10 10.24
C GLU A 243 16.92 -3.61 11.69
N ARG A 244 17.52 -2.46 12.04
CA ARG A 244 17.33 -1.84 13.36
C ARG A 244 15.88 -1.43 13.60
N ALA A 245 15.22 -0.90 12.59
CA ALA A 245 13.83 -0.47 12.67
C ALA A 245 12.88 -1.67 12.88
N ALA A 246 13.08 -2.76 12.14
CA ALA A 246 12.33 -4.00 12.29
C ALA A 246 12.50 -4.59 13.70
N LYS A 247 13.74 -4.65 14.21
CA LYS A 247 14.02 -5.08 15.59
C LYS A 247 13.35 -4.19 16.64
N LYS A 248 13.27 -2.88 16.40
CA LYS A 248 12.57 -1.95 17.29
C LYS A 248 11.06 -2.19 17.26
N MET A 249 10.47 -2.40 16.09
CA MET A 249 9.06 -2.74 15.93
C MET A 249 8.72 -4.15 16.45
N GLY A 250 9.71 -5.02 16.65
CA GLY A 250 9.50 -6.41 17.04
C GLY A 250 8.94 -7.27 15.90
N ILE A 251 9.23 -6.90 14.65
CA ILE A 251 8.76 -7.60 13.46
C ILE A 251 9.92 -8.27 12.72
N THR A 252 9.60 -9.36 12.04
CA THR A 252 10.50 -10.00 11.08
C THR A 252 10.08 -9.59 9.67
N LEU A 253 11.03 -9.10 8.88
CA LEU A 253 10.82 -8.75 7.47
C LEU A 253 11.48 -9.81 6.59
N ASN A 254 10.97 -11.04 6.63
CA ASN A 254 11.46 -12.12 5.77
C ASN A 254 10.47 -12.31 4.62
N PHE A 255 10.89 -12.02 3.40
CA PHE A 255 10.04 -12.15 2.23
C PHE A 255 10.30 -13.52 1.61
N ALA A 256 9.25 -14.33 1.50
CA ALA A 256 9.30 -15.63 0.87
C ALA A 256 8.03 -15.82 0.02
N ALA A 257 8.18 -16.57 -1.07
CA ALA A 257 7.03 -17.08 -1.79
C ALA A 257 6.27 -18.11 -0.91
N ALA A 258 4.95 -18.15 -1.05
CA ALA A 258 4.07 -19.09 -0.35
C ALA A 258 4.09 -20.50 -0.97
#